data_AF-A0A3D5KD68-F1
#
_entry.id   AF-A0A3D5KD68-F1
#
_cell.length_a   1.000
_cell.length_b   1.000
_cell.length_c   1.000
_cell.angle_alpha   90.00
_cell.angle_beta   90.00
_cell.angle_gamma   90.00
#
_symmetry.space_group_name_H-M   'P 1'
#
loop_
_entity.id
_entity.type
_entity.pdbx_description
1 polymer ?
#
loop_
_entity_poly.entity_id
_entity_poly.type
_entity_poly.pdbx_seq_one_letter_code
_entity_poly.pdbx_strand_id
1 'polypeptide(L)'
;MAKTSQKSNTNVEQLGEGILVAGATMKNAGQDLDTLNVMLGVLANRGIKGAEGGTKLRNIIMSLTSPTSAAAKQLDALGISVTDSSGNIREMNDIFEDLNRELGGLSESDKMNALSNIFNKQDLAGVNALLSGTG
;
A
#
# COMPACT_ATOMS: atom_id res chain seq x y z
N MET A 1 -15.39 24.21 9.85
CA MET A 1 -15.33 24.17 8.37
C MET A 1 -15.12 22.73 7.95
N ALA A 2 -15.90 22.25 6.98
CA ALA A 2 -15.74 20.97 6.29
C ALA A 2 -16.04 19.66 7.05
N LYS A 3 -17.08 19.63 7.90
CA LYS A 3 -17.81 18.35 8.04
C LYS A 3 -18.49 18.07 6.70
N THR A 4 -18.22 16.90 6.13
CA THR A 4 -19.18 16.19 5.28
C THR A 4 -19.33 16.69 3.84
N SER A 5 -18.29 16.50 3.03
CA SER A 5 -18.50 16.11 1.63
C SER A 5 -18.24 14.61 1.50
N GLN A 6 -19.15 13.80 2.08
CA GLN A 6 -19.22 12.36 1.85
C GLN A 6 -19.90 12.11 0.49
N LYS A 7 -19.12 12.30 -0.56
CA LYS A 7 -19.19 11.56 -1.82
C LYS A 7 -17.75 11.15 -2.06
N SER A 8 -17.48 9.91 -2.48
CA SER A 8 -16.12 9.35 -2.66
C SER A 8 -15.11 10.46 -2.89
N ASN A 9 -14.10 10.57 -2.02
CA ASN A 9 -13.20 11.73 -2.03
C ASN A 9 -12.25 11.69 -3.26
N THR A 10 -12.71 11.19 -4.40
CA THR A 10 -12.06 11.06 -5.70
C THR A 10 -13.10 11.21 -6.80
N ASN A 11 -12.67 11.53 -8.02
CA ASN A 11 -13.51 11.51 -9.22
C ASN A 11 -12.89 10.55 -10.28
N VAL A 12 -13.61 10.32 -11.38
CA VAL A 12 -13.16 9.39 -12.45
C VAL A 12 -11.83 9.81 -13.04
N GLU A 13 -11.59 11.12 -13.19
CA GLU A 13 -10.34 11.67 -13.71
C GLU A 13 -9.16 11.36 -12.78
N GLN A 14 -9.32 11.62 -11.48
CA GLN A 14 -8.32 11.34 -10.44
C GLN A 14 -8.05 9.83 -10.28
N LEU A 15 -9.07 8.98 -10.42
CA LEU A 15 -8.85 7.54 -10.48
C LEU A 15 -8.08 7.16 -11.74
N GLY A 16 -8.44 7.72 -12.89
CA GLY A 16 -7.74 7.51 -14.16
C GLY A 16 -6.25 7.88 -14.10
N GLU A 17 -5.91 9.02 -13.49
CA GLU A 17 -4.52 9.41 -13.24
C GLU A 17 -3.78 8.41 -12.34
N GLY A 18 -4.43 7.98 -11.25
CA GLY A 18 -3.84 6.99 -10.34
C GLY A 18 -3.55 5.66 -11.04
N ILE A 19 -4.52 5.18 -11.83
CA ILE A 19 -4.39 3.97 -12.65
C ILE A 19 -3.30 4.13 -13.70
N LEU A 20 -3.21 5.27 -14.37
CA LEU A 20 -2.18 5.55 -15.38
C LEU A 20 -0.77 5.44 -14.78
N VAL A 21 -0.58 5.85 -13.52
CA VAL A 21 0.71 5.80 -12.85
C VAL A 21 1.03 4.42 -12.26
N ALA A 22 0.06 3.74 -11.64
CA ALA A 22 0.31 2.51 -10.88
C ALA A 22 -0.11 1.21 -11.62
N GLY A 23 -0.91 1.31 -12.67
CA GLY A 23 -1.57 0.15 -13.31
C GLY A 23 -0.59 -0.85 -13.91
N ALA A 24 0.47 -0.38 -14.58
CA ALA A 24 1.50 -1.27 -15.10
C ALA A 24 2.23 -2.02 -13.99
N THR A 25 2.52 -1.35 -12.87
CA THR A 25 3.18 -1.96 -11.70
C THR A 25 2.28 -2.98 -11.02
N MET A 26 0.99 -2.68 -10.84
CA MET A 26 0.00 -3.62 -10.31
C MET A 26 -0.10 -4.88 -11.17
N LYS A 27 -0.20 -4.72 -12.49
CA LYS A 27 -0.24 -5.84 -13.43
C LYS A 27 1.05 -6.67 -13.42
N ASN A 28 2.22 -6.02 -13.33
CA ASN A 28 3.50 -6.71 -13.22
C ASN A 28 3.63 -7.48 -11.90
N ALA A 29 2.96 -7.02 -10.83
CA ALA A 29 2.82 -7.75 -9.59
C ALA A 29 1.82 -8.92 -9.68
N GLY A 30 1.21 -9.18 -10.84
CA GLY A 30 0.22 -10.23 -11.03
C GLY A 30 -1.14 -9.91 -10.41
N GLN A 31 -1.40 -8.64 -10.10
CA GLN A 31 -2.60 -8.20 -9.39
C GLN A 31 -3.59 -7.52 -10.35
N ASP A 32 -4.88 -7.68 -10.09
CA ASP A 32 -5.94 -7.14 -10.91
C ASP A 32 -6.17 -5.63 -10.73
N LEU A 33 -6.77 -5.01 -11.74
CA LEU A 33 -7.13 -3.59 -11.71
C LEU A 33 -8.21 -3.28 -10.66
N ASP A 34 -9.00 -4.26 -10.25
CA ASP A 34 -9.97 -4.08 -9.16
C ASP A 34 -9.26 -3.85 -7.82
N THR A 35 -8.23 -4.63 -7.51
CA THR A 35 -7.37 -4.42 -6.33
C THR A 35 -6.71 -3.03 -6.38
N LEU A 36 -6.24 -2.61 -7.55
CA LEU A 36 -5.71 -1.26 -7.75
C LEU A 36 -6.73 -0.17 -7.41
N ASN A 37 -7.96 -0.31 -7.91
CA ASN A 37 -9.02 0.65 -7.71
C ASN A 37 -9.43 0.76 -6.24
N VAL A 38 -9.51 -0.38 -5.53
CA VAL A 38 -9.78 -0.41 -4.10
C VAL A 38 -8.70 0.36 -3.34
N MET A 39 -7.42 0.08 -3.61
CA MET A 39 -6.30 0.75 -2.94
C MET A 39 -6.26 2.26 -3.23
N LEU A 40 -6.48 2.67 -4.48
CA LEU A 40 -6.59 4.09 -4.85
C LEU A 40 -7.78 4.76 -4.15
N GLY A 41 -8.90 4.06 -3.99
CA GLY A 41 -10.06 4.54 -3.23
C GLY A 41 -9.75 4.76 -1.76
N VAL A 42 -9.03 3.81 -1.13
CA VAL A 42 -8.58 3.91 0.27
C VAL A 42 -7.63 5.10 0.48
N LEU A 43 -6.70 5.32 -0.45
CA LEU A 43 -5.81 6.48 -0.46
C LEU A 43 -6.58 7.78 -0.63
N ALA A 44 -7.52 7.81 -1.57
CA ALA A 44 -8.30 9.00 -1.86
C ALA A 44 -9.19 9.43 -0.68
N ASN A 45 -9.79 8.48 0.03
CA ASN A 45 -10.54 8.74 1.26
C ASN A 45 -9.69 9.44 2.33
N ARG A 46 -8.37 9.32 2.27
CA ARG A 46 -7.41 10.02 3.14
C ARG A 46 -6.74 11.24 2.50
N GLY A 47 -7.26 11.68 1.35
CA GLY A 47 -6.80 12.89 0.67
C GLY A 47 -5.64 12.67 -0.31
N ILE A 48 -5.13 11.45 -0.45
CA ILE A 48 -4.05 11.12 -1.37
C ILE A 48 -4.67 10.60 -2.68
N LYS A 49 -4.72 11.45 -3.71
CA LYS A 49 -5.56 11.24 -4.90
C LYS A 49 -4.78 11.46 -6.19
N GLY A 50 -5.42 11.16 -7.32
CA GLY A 50 -4.87 11.48 -8.63
C GLY A 50 -3.52 10.81 -8.86
N ALA A 51 -2.66 11.52 -9.59
CA ALA A 51 -1.28 11.11 -9.83
C ALA A 51 -0.46 10.90 -8.54
N GLU A 52 -0.74 11.64 -7.45
CA GLU A 52 -0.03 11.45 -6.17
C GLU A 52 -0.38 10.08 -5.56
N GLY A 53 -1.67 9.74 -5.51
CA GLY A 53 -2.15 8.43 -5.05
C GLY A 53 -1.55 7.29 -5.86
N GLY A 54 -1.56 7.43 -7.20
CA GLY A 54 -0.90 6.47 -8.08
C GLY A 54 0.60 6.34 -7.82
N THR A 55 1.31 7.45 -7.63
CA THR A 55 2.76 7.44 -7.38
C THR A 55 3.09 6.72 -6.08
N LYS A 56 2.38 7.04 -4.99
CA LYS A 56 2.59 6.38 -3.70
C LYS A 56 2.27 4.89 -3.80
N LEU A 57 1.13 4.54 -4.39
CA LEU A 57 0.72 3.14 -4.52
C LEU A 57 1.73 2.33 -5.34
N ARG A 58 2.20 2.87 -6.47
CA ARG A 58 3.26 2.27 -7.27
C ARG A 58 4.52 1.99 -6.43
N ASN A 59 4.99 2.98 -5.68
CA ASN A 59 6.19 2.83 -4.87
C ASN A 59 6.00 1.79 -3.76
N ILE A 60 4.82 1.76 -3.13
CA ILE A 60 4.46 0.79 -2.10
C ILE A 60 4.45 -0.64 -2.66
N ILE A 61 3.84 -0.85 -3.83
CA ILE A 61 3.86 -2.14 -4.52
C ILE A 61 5.31 -2.54 -4.80
N MET A 62 6.13 -1.65 -5.34
CA MET A 62 7.54 -1.93 -5.61
C MET A 62 8.36 -2.27 -4.35
N SER A 63 8.10 -1.59 -3.23
CA SER A 63 8.74 -1.91 -1.94
C SER A 63 8.44 -3.33 -1.47
N LEU A 64 7.29 -3.89 -1.84
CA LEU A 64 6.90 -5.25 -1.50
C LEU A 64 7.39 -6.27 -2.54
N THR A 65 7.17 -6.01 -3.83
CA THR A 65 7.50 -6.95 -4.91
C THR A 65 8.98 -7.00 -5.26
N SER A 66 9.72 -5.95 -4.92
CA SER A 66 11.15 -5.83 -5.18
C SER A 66 11.84 -5.11 -4.01
N PRO A 67 11.80 -5.71 -2.80
CA PRO A 67 12.30 -5.07 -1.59
C PRO A 67 13.82 -4.87 -1.66
N THR A 68 14.30 -3.81 -1.03
CA THR A 68 15.73 -3.69 -0.74
C THR A 68 16.16 -4.78 0.24
N SER A 69 17.46 -5.05 0.37
CA SER A 69 17.95 -6.04 1.34
C SER A 69 17.57 -5.71 2.79
N ALA A 70 17.38 -4.43 3.13
CA ALA A 70 16.91 -4.02 4.45
C ALA A 70 15.40 -4.30 4.61
N ALA A 71 14.60 -3.96 3.60
CA ALA A 71 13.16 -4.23 3.59
C ALA A 71 12.86 -5.73 3.67
N ALA A 72 13.58 -6.55 2.89
CA ALA A 72 13.44 -8.01 2.90
C ALA A 72 13.74 -8.61 4.28
N LYS A 73 14.82 -8.16 4.94
CA LYS A 73 15.16 -8.58 6.31
C LYS A 73 14.09 -8.15 7.32
N GLN A 74 13.52 -6.97 7.16
CA GLN A 74 12.46 -6.50 8.06
C GLN A 74 11.17 -7.29 7.87
N LEU A 75 10.80 -7.63 6.62
CA LEU A 75 9.65 -8.49 6.33
C LEU A 75 9.84 -9.90 6.91
N ASP A 76 11.04 -10.48 6.75
CA ASP A 76 11.41 -11.78 7.33
C ASP A 76 11.38 -11.76 8.86
N ALA A 77 11.90 -10.69 9.49
CA ALA A 77 11.84 -10.52 10.95
C ALA A 77 10.40 -10.40 11.49
N LEU A 78 9.46 -9.92 10.67
CA LEU A 78 8.03 -9.89 10.97
C LEU A 78 7.32 -11.20 10.56
N GLY A 79 8.01 -12.14 9.91
CA GLY A 79 7.41 -13.39 9.42
C GLY A 79 6.48 -13.21 8.22
N ILE A 80 6.60 -12.11 7.47
CA ILE A 80 5.71 -11.76 6.37
C ILE A 80 6.33 -12.22 5.05
N SER A 81 5.67 -13.19 4.40
CA SER A 81 6.01 -13.58 3.04
C SER A 81 5.25 -12.75 2.02
N VAL A 82 5.94 -12.14 1.07
CA VAL A 82 5.30 -11.42 -0.06
C VAL A 82 4.99 -12.36 -1.23
N THR A 83 5.75 -13.45 -1.37
CA THR A 83 5.53 -14.46 -2.40
C THR A 83 4.89 -15.72 -1.84
N ASP A 84 4.08 -16.40 -2.64
CA ASP A 84 3.58 -17.73 -2.36
C ASP A 84 4.65 -18.82 -2.62
N SER A 85 4.30 -20.08 -2.36
CA SER A 85 5.18 -21.24 -2.58
C SER A 85 5.48 -21.51 -4.06
N SER A 86 4.72 -20.93 -4.98
CA SER A 86 4.90 -21.02 -6.43
C SER A 86 5.73 -19.86 -7.00
N GLY A 87 6.12 -18.89 -6.16
CA GLY A 87 6.90 -17.71 -6.54
C GLY A 87 6.04 -16.57 -7.09
N ASN A 88 4.71 -16.64 -7.01
CA ASN A 88 3.83 -15.53 -7.36
C ASN A 88 3.75 -14.56 -6.19
N ILE A 89 3.54 -13.27 -6.49
CA ILE A 89 3.20 -12.30 -5.45
C ILE A 89 1.83 -12.68 -4.89
N ARG A 90 1.72 -12.72 -3.55
CA ARG A 90 0.44 -12.95 -2.87
C ARG A 90 -0.51 -11.79 -3.12
N GLU A 91 -1.80 -12.03 -2.90
CA GLU A 91 -2.79 -10.95 -2.94
C GLU A 91 -2.36 -9.79 -2.04
N MET A 92 -2.41 -8.58 -2.61
CA MET A 92 -1.87 -7.42 -1.93
C MET A 92 -2.64 -7.15 -0.63
N ASN A 93 -3.94 -7.43 -0.60
CA ASN A 93 -4.77 -7.33 0.61
C ASN A 93 -4.25 -8.25 1.72
N ASP A 94 -3.94 -9.51 1.42
CA ASP A 94 -3.41 -10.47 2.41
C ASP A 94 -2.08 -10.00 3.01
N ILE A 95 -1.20 -9.45 2.17
CA ILE A 95 0.09 -8.90 2.62
C ILE A 95 -0.14 -7.72 3.58
N PHE A 96 -1.10 -6.84 3.27
CA PHE A 96 -1.44 -5.72 4.15
C PHE A 96 -2.14 -6.15 5.44
N GLU A 97 -2.94 -7.22 5.41
CA GLU A 97 -3.55 -7.80 6.61
C GLU A 97 -2.49 -8.41 7.53
N ASP A 98 -1.53 -9.17 6.98
CA ASP A 98 -0.40 -9.69 7.74
C ASP A 98 0.42 -8.54 8.34
N LEU A 99 0.76 -7.51 7.54
CA LEU A 99 1.43 -6.32 8.06
C LEU A 99 0.63 -5.66 9.19
N ASN A 100 -0.68 -5.49 9.04
CA ASN A 100 -1.49 -4.85 10.07
C ASN A 100 -1.53 -5.68 11.37
N ARG A 101 -1.62 -7.01 11.25
CA ARG A 101 -1.59 -7.94 12.38
C ARG A 101 -0.26 -7.88 13.13
N GLU A 102 0.86 -8.05 12.43
CA GLU A 102 2.18 -8.10 13.05
C GLU A 102 2.60 -6.74 13.63
N LEU A 103 2.24 -5.64 12.96
CA LEU A 103 2.50 -4.28 13.46
C LEU A 103 1.57 -3.87 14.61
N GLY A 104 0.40 -4.51 14.77
CA GLY A 104 -0.58 -4.20 15.81
C GLY A 104 -0.10 -4.54 17.22
N GLY A 105 0.84 -5.48 17.36
CA GLY A 105 1.45 -5.85 18.65
C GLY A 105 2.65 -4.98 19.04
N LEU A 106 3.11 -4.08 18.17
CA LEU A 106 4.31 -3.28 18.38
C LEU A 106 3.99 -1.92 19.02
N SER A 107 5.01 -1.33 19.66
CA SER A 107 4.94 0.08 20.06
C SER A 107 4.88 0.99 18.83
N GLU A 108 4.37 2.21 18.98
CA GLU A 108 4.29 3.17 17.87
C GLU A 108 5.67 3.47 17.27
N SER A 109 6.70 3.55 18.13
CA SER A 109 8.09 3.71 17.71
C SER A 109 8.59 2.52 16.89
N ASP A 110 8.34 1.30 17.35
CA ASP A 110 8.78 0.09 16.65
C ASP A 110 8.05 -0.10 15.33
N LYS A 111 6.75 0.20 15.30
CA LYS A 111 5.94 0.22 14.08
C LYS A 111 6.49 1.21 13.06
N MET A 112 6.80 2.44 13.48
CA MET A 112 7.35 3.46 12.58
C MET A 112 8.74 3.08 12.05
N ASN A 113 9.57 2.44 12.88
CA ASN A 113 10.88 1.92 12.49
C ASN A 113 10.75 0.78 11.47
N ALA A 114 9.87 -0.19 11.73
CA ALA A 114 9.60 -1.30 10.82
C ALA A 114 9.11 -0.78 9.46
N LEU A 115 8.11 0.10 9.46
CA LEU A 115 7.57 0.68 8.23
C LEU A 115 8.61 1.51 7.46
N SER A 116 9.47 2.26 8.15
CA SER A 116 10.53 3.05 7.51
C SER A 116 11.66 2.19 6.92
N ASN A 117 11.82 0.95 7.36
CA ASN A 117 12.77 0.00 6.80
C ASN A 117 12.20 -0.73 5.57
N ILE A 118 10.89 -0.97 5.55
CA ILE A 118 10.20 -1.65 4.44
C ILE A 118 9.90 -0.67 3.31
N PHE A 119 9.40 0.53 3.65
CA PHE A 119 8.86 1.50 2.72
C PHE A 119 9.65 2.81 2.74
N ASN A 120 9.58 3.57 1.64
CA ASN A 120 10.17 4.91 1.61
C ASN A 120 9.42 5.87 2.54
N LYS A 121 10.18 6.75 3.20
CA LYS A 121 9.62 7.73 4.16
C LYS A 121 8.52 8.62 3.57
N GLN A 122 8.62 8.98 2.29
CA GLN A 122 7.64 9.82 1.60
C GLN A 122 6.31 9.09 1.32
N ASP A 123 6.34 7.77 1.32
CA ASP A 123 5.19 6.92 1.04
C ASP A 123 4.48 6.44 2.32
N LEU A 124 5.08 6.66 3.51
CA LEU A 124 4.52 6.22 4.80
C LEU A 124 3.11 6.73 5.06
N ALA A 125 2.76 7.94 4.60
CA ALA A 125 1.39 8.43 4.69
C ALA A 125 0.41 7.55 3.87
N GLY A 126 0.83 7.09 2.69
CA GLY A 126 0.09 6.15 1.86
C GLY A 126 0.04 4.74 2.46
N VAL A 127 1.15 4.27 3.03
CA VAL A 127 1.21 2.97 3.71
C VAL A 127 0.27 2.93 4.90
N ASN A 128 0.35 3.92 5.79
CA ASN A 128 -0.54 4.02 6.95
C ASN A 128 -2.01 4.17 6.53
N ALA A 129 -2.25 4.87 5.42
CA ALA A 129 -3.57 4.96 4.81
C ALA A 129 -4.10 3.58 4.41
N LEU A 130 -3.30 2.78 3.71
CA LEU A 130 -3.68 1.43 3.30
C LEU A 130 -3.88 0.53 4.52
N LEU A 131 -2.92 0.46 5.44
CA LEU A 131 -3.00 -0.36 6.66
C LEU A 131 -4.24 -0.07 7.52
N SER A 132 -4.61 1.21 7.63
CA SER A 132 -5.81 1.60 8.39
C SER A 132 -7.11 1.37 7.60
N GLY A 133 -7.01 1.08 6.30
CA GLY A 133 -8.13 0.72 5.42
C GLY A 133 -8.30 -0.79 5.25
N THR A 134 -7.29 -1.58 5.63
CA THR A 134 -7.34 -3.05 5.70
C THR A 134 -7.88 -3.46 7.07
N GLY A 135 -9.15 -3.88 7.13
CA GLY A 135 -9.84 -4.32 8.34
C GLY A 135 -11.31 -4.61 8.10
#